data_AF-X1P5C8-F1
#
_entry.id   AF-X1P5C8-F1
#
_cell.length_a   1.000
_cell.length_b   1.000
_cell.length_c   1.000
_cell.angle_alpha   90.00
_cell.angle_beta   90.00
_cell.angle_gamma   90.00
#
_symmetry.space_group_name_H-M   'P 1'
#
loop_
_entity.id
_entity.type
_entity.pdbx_description
1 polymer ?
#
loop_
_entity_poly.entity_id
_entity_poly.type
_entity_poly.pdbx_seq_one_letter_code
_entity_poly.pdbx_strand_id
1 'polypeptide(L)'
;LKYNLSGDRFEYGFNGHGLEANTAYSLIYYPEPQTTWPWGVMVIGDGMTNHGGNINLAGSVDLGMNLTGPPDPYNPQGGAKIWLVITADINASSQLAGWNPTEYLFENNLITYEDTDD
;
A
#
# COMPACT_ATOMS: atom_id res chain seq x y z
N LEU A 1 7.99 -4.40 -4.55
CA LEU A 1 6.98 -5.31 -3.97
C LEU A 1 7.04 -6.64 -4.71
N LYS A 2 7.05 -7.76 -3.98
CA LYS A 2 6.80 -9.11 -4.49
C LYS A 2 5.60 -9.66 -3.75
N TYR A 3 4.72 -10.37 -4.44
CA TYR A 3 3.46 -10.85 -3.88
C TYR A 3 2.90 -12.02 -4.70
N ASN A 4 1.98 -12.80 -4.14
CA ASN A 4 1.21 -13.81 -4.87
C ASN A 4 0.09 -13.15 -5.69
N LEU A 5 -0.17 -13.64 -6.90
CA LEU A 5 -1.23 -13.10 -7.75
C LEU A 5 -2.64 -13.56 -7.34
N SER A 6 -2.75 -14.63 -6.55
CA SER A 6 -4.01 -15.19 -6.07
C SER A 6 -3.79 -16.05 -4.82
N GLY A 7 -4.80 -16.14 -3.95
CA GLY A 7 -4.82 -16.95 -2.73
C GLY A 7 -6.01 -16.61 -1.82
N ASP A 8 -6.14 -17.29 -0.68
CA ASP A 8 -7.03 -16.91 0.44
C ASP A 8 -6.41 -15.81 1.32
N ARG A 9 -5.11 -15.56 1.13
CA ARG A 9 -4.36 -14.50 1.80
C ARG A 9 -3.39 -13.83 0.84
N PHE A 10 -3.26 -12.52 0.97
CA PHE A 10 -2.28 -11.70 0.29
C PHE A 10 -0.92 -11.83 0.99
N GLU A 11 -0.04 -12.64 0.41
CA GLU A 11 1.35 -12.80 0.82
C GLU A 11 2.23 -11.78 0.12
N TYR A 12 3.06 -11.06 0.88
CA TYR A 12 3.91 -10.04 0.30
C TYR A 12 5.29 -9.94 0.95
N GLY A 13 6.23 -9.44 0.16
CA GLY A 13 7.53 -8.95 0.58
C GLY A 13 7.82 -7.59 -0.07
N PHE A 14 8.07 -6.58 0.75
CA PHE A 14 8.36 -5.22 0.35
C PHE A 14 9.72 -4.79 0.91
N ASN A 15 10.57 -4.24 0.05
CA ASN A 15 11.86 -3.68 0.42
C ASN A 15 11.91 -2.22 -0.06
N GLY A 16 11.96 -1.29 0.89
CA GLY A 16 11.99 0.15 0.64
C GLY A 16 13.31 0.76 1.08
N HIS A 17 13.75 1.78 0.36
CA HIS A 17 15.04 2.46 0.54
C HIS A 17 14.86 3.97 0.34
N GLY A 18 15.79 4.76 0.89
CA GLY A 18 15.81 6.21 0.71
C GLY A 18 14.70 6.94 1.46
N LEU A 19 14.19 6.33 2.53
CA LEU A 19 13.16 6.90 3.41
C LEU A 19 13.79 7.69 4.55
N GLU A 20 12.98 8.46 5.26
CA GLU A 20 13.39 9.07 6.53
C GLU A 20 13.79 7.99 7.53
N ALA A 21 14.92 8.17 8.20
CA ALA A 21 15.50 7.19 9.10
C ALA A 21 14.79 7.18 10.46
N ASN A 22 14.63 5.98 11.05
CA ASN A 22 13.94 5.77 12.33
C ASN A 22 12.49 6.30 12.36
N THR A 23 11.80 6.24 11.21
CA THR A 23 10.44 6.73 11.02
C THR A 23 9.50 5.55 10.80
N ALA A 24 8.29 5.62 11.37
CA ALA A 24 7.26 4.62 11.17
C ALA A 24 6.56 4.83 9.83
N TYR A 25 6.44 3.74 9.07
CA TYR A 25 5.80 3.71 7.76
C TYR A 25 4.77 2.58 7.68
N SER A 26 3.71 2.82 6.92
CA SER A 26 2.66 1.86 6.63
C SER A 26 2.58 1.61 5.13
N LEU A 27 2.59 0.32 4.75
CA LEU A 27 2.27 -0.14 3.42
C LEU A 27 0.75 -0.16 3.29
N ILE A 28 0.22 0.59 2.35
CA ILE A 28 -1.22 0.76 2.18
C ILE A 28 -1.69 0.36 0.79
N TYR A 29 -2.92 -0.12 0.72
CA TYR A 29 -3.73 -0.03 -0.47
C TYR A 29 -4.44 1.31 -0.50
N TYR A 30 -4.27 2.05 -1.61
CA TYR A 30 -4.99 3.27 -1.90
C TYR A 30 -6.08 2.98 -2.94
N PRO A 31 -7.37 2.93 -2.54
CA PRO A 31 -8.46 2.69 -3.45
C PRO A 31 -8.70 3.90 -4.34
N GLU A 32 -9.05 3.69 -5.60
CA GLU A 32 -9.43 4.74 -6.55
C GLU A 32 -10.83 4.51 -7.14
N PRO A 33 -11.58 5.59 -7.49
CA PRO A 33 -11.21 7.00 -7.33
C PRO A 33 -11.48 7.51 -5.90
N GLN A 34 -10.71 8.50 -5.46
CA GLN A 34 -10.97 9.22 -4.22
C GLN A 34 -11.33 10.67 -4.54
N THR A 35 -12.47 11.12 -4.05
CA THR A 35 -13.01 12.45 -4.38
C THR A 35 -13.17 13.36 -3.16
N THR A 36 -13.04 12.82 -1.94
CA THR A 36 -13.25 13.56 -0.70
C THR A 36 -12.09 13.32 0.25
N TRP A 37 -11.45 14.40 0.69
CA TRP A 37 -10.38 14.37 1.71
C TRP A 37 -10.97 14.35 3.12
N PRO A 38 -10.38 13.64 4.10
CA PRO A 38 -9.22 12.73 3.97
C PRO A 38 -9.57 11.40 3.29
N TRP A 39 -8.60 10.80 2.61
CA TRP A 39 -8.82 9.62 1.77
C TRP A 39 -8.77 8.32 2.57
N GLY A 40 -9.79 7.46 2.44
CA GLY A 40 -9.81 6.16 3.09
C GLY A 40 -8.75 5.23 2.50
N VAL A 41 -7.99 4.55 3.35
CA VAL A 41 -6.92 3.63 2.97
C VAL A 41 -7.02 2.33 3.77
N MET A 42 -6.44 1.26 3.25
CA MET A 42 -6.29 -0.01 3.98
C MET A 42 -4.82 -0.25 4.27
N VAL A 43 -4.47 -0.47 5.54
CA VAL A 43 -3.11 -0.83 5.96
C VAL A 43 -2.91 -2.32 5.74
N ILE A 44 -1.91 -2.68 4.93
CA ILE A 44 -1.49 -4.06 4.61
C ILE A 44 -0.42 -4.54 5.60
N GLY A 45 0.41 -3.60 6.05
CA GLY A 45 1.40 -3.82 7.10
C GLY A 45 2.16 -2.54 7.42
N ASP A 46 2.96 -2.58 8.47
CA ASP A 46 3.73 -1.43 8.93
C ASP A 46 5.07 -1.86 9.53
N GLY A 47 5.94 -0.88 9.71
CA GLY A 47 7.22 -1.07 10.38
C GLY A 47 7.98 0.25 10.51
N MET A 48 9.19 0.16 11.05
CA MET A 48 10.07 1.31 11.25
C MET A 48 11.30 1.18 10.35
N THR A 49 11.69 2.28 9.72
CA THR A 49 12.95 2.34 8.97
C THR A 49 14.13 2.25 9.92
N ASN A 50 15.23 1.66 9.47
CA ASN A 50 16.49 1.70 10.20
C ASN A 50 17.19 3.07 10.06
N HIS A 51 18.35 3.22 10.71
CA HIS A 51 19.15 4.45 10.65
C HIS A 51 19.58 4.84 9.21
N GLY A 52 19.59 3.89 8.28
CA GLY A 52 19.92 4.14 6.87
C GLY A 52 18.71 4.41 5.98
N GLY A 53 17.51 4.61 6.53
CA GLY A 53 16.31 4.88 5.74
C GLY A 53 15.80 3.67 4.95
N ASN A 54 16.05 2.46 5.46
CA ASN A 54 15.60 1.21 4.81
C ASN A 54 14.54 0.52 5.65
N ILE A 55 13.58 -0.11 4.99
CA ILE A 55 12.52 -0.89 5.62
C ILE A 55 12.29 -2.19 4.84
N ASN A 56 12.08 -3.27 5.57
CA ASN A 56 11.71 -4.56 5.00
C ASN A 56 10.42 -5.02 5.69
N LEU A 57 9.36 -5.19 4.90
CA LEU A 57 8.06 -5.64 5.37
C LEU A 57 7.74 -6.95 4.67
N ALA A 58 7.26 -7.93 5.44
CA ALA A 58 6.73 -9.16 4.88
C ALA A 58 5.56 -9.63 5.74
N GLY A 59 4.55 -10.19 5.10
CA GLY A 59 3.34 -10.60 5.79
C GLY A 59 2.41 -11.42 4.93
N SER A 60 1.35 -11.92 5.57
CA SER A 60 0.23 -12.62 4.95
C SER A 60 -1.06 -12.10 5.59
N VAL A 61 -1.83 -11.33 4.83
CA VAL A 61 -3.04 -10.67 5.31
C VAL A 61 -4.24 -11.18 4.51
N ASP A 62 -5.31 -11.49 5.22
CA ASP A 62 -6.62 -11.72 4.60
C ASP A 62 -7.22 -10.35 4.31
N LEU A 63 -7.43 -10.08 3.02
CA LEU A 63 -7.96 -8.80 2.55
C LEU A 63 -9.48 -8.81 2.50
N GLY A 64 -10.11 -9.99 2.44
CA GLY A 64 -11.53 -10.19 2.20
C GLY A 64 -12.01 -9.53 0.91
N MET A 65 -11.10 -9.34 -0.06
CA MET A 65 -11.40 -8.71 -1.34
C MET A 65 -10.25 -8.87 -2.34
N ASN A 66 -10.63 -8.97 -3.61
CA ASN A 66 -9.74 -8.77 -4.74
C ASN A 66 -9.08 -7.38 -4.72
N LEU A 67 -7.75 -7.30 -4.95
CA LEU A 67 -7.09 -6.01 -5.22
C LEU A 67 -7.20 -5.71 -6.70
N THR A 68 -8.15 -4.84 -7.00
CA THR A 68 -8.35 -4.27 -8.34
C THR A 68 -8.25 -2.75 -8.28
N GLY A 69 -8.22 -2.12 -9.45
CA GLY A 69 -8.35 -0.67 -9.56
C GLY A 69 -9.04 -0.30 -10.86
N PRO A 70 -9.35 0.98 -11.06
CA PRO A 70 -10.04 1.42 -12.26
C PRO A 70 -9.19 1.10 -13.51
N PRO A 71 -9.82 0.61 -14.59
CA PRO A 71 -9.12 0.45 -15.86
C PRO A 71 -8.70 1.80 -16.41
N ASP A 72 -7.57 1.83 -17.10
CA ASP A 72 -7.11 2.99 -17.85
C ASP A 72 -6.77 2.61 -19.31
N PRO A 73 -6.60 3.58 -20.23
CA PRO A 73 -6.34 3.30 -21.65
C PRO A 73 -5.09 2.45 -21.93
N TYR A 74 -4.13 2.42 -21.01
CA TYR A 74 -2.88 1.66 -21.08
C TYR A 74 -2.91 0.39 -20.23
N ASN A 75 -3.82 0.30 -19.25
CA ASN A 75 -4.11 -0.90 -18.47
C ASN A 75 -5.62 -1.18 -18.41
N PRO A 76 -6.18 -1.89 -19.41
CA PRO A 76 -7.62 -2.15 -19.51
C PRO A 76 -8.18 -3.03 -18.39
N GLN A 77 -7.32 -3.74 -17.65
CA GLN A 77 -7.69 -4.56 -16.50
C GLN A 77 -7.66 -3.74 -15.20
N GLY A 78 -7.09 -2.53 -15.25
CA GLY A 78 -6.84 -1.69 -14.09
C GLY A 78 -5.81 -2.31 -13.14
N GLY A 79 -5.71 -1.74 -11.95
CA GLY A 79 -4.90 -2.33 -10.89
C GLY A 79 -4.84 -1.44 -9.65
N ALA A 80 -4.59 -2.09 -8.53
CA ALA A 80 -4.49 -1.45 -7.23
C ALA A 80 -3.19 -0.67 -7.08
N LYS A 81 -3.28 0.48 -6.39
CA LYS A 81 -2.14 1.29 -6.00
C LYS A 81 -1.67 0.89 -4.61
N ILE A 82 -0.38 0.61 -4.49
CA ILE A 82 0.27 0.27 -3.23
C ILE A 82 1.32 1.31 -2.92
N TRP A 83 1.12 2.02 -1.82
CA TRP A 83 2.02 3.09 -1.38
C TRP A 83 2.66 2.73 -0.05
N LEU A 84 3.83 3.29 0.20
CA LEU A 84 4.40 3.37 1.53
C LEU A 84 4.30 4.82 2.01
N VAL A 85 3.55 5.05 3.09
CA VAL A 85 3.30 6.39 3.66
C VAL A 85 3.76 6.45 5.11
N ILE A 86 4.03 7.65 5.63
CA ILE A 86 4.35 7.82 7.05
C ILE A 86 3.12 7.40 7.87
N THR A 87 3.30 6.51 8.85
CA THR A 87 2.17 5.98 9.65
C THR A 87 1.39 7.09 10.37
N ALA A 88 2.09 8.14 10.81
CA ALA A 88 1.47 9.29 11.48
C ALA A 88 0.55 10.12 10.56
N ASP A 89 0.64 9.97 9.24
CA ASP A 89 -0.28 10.62 8.30
C ASP A 89 -1.61 9.87 8.15
N ILE A 90 -1.72 8.66 8.69
CA ILE A 90 -2.97 7.89 8.75
C ILE A 90 -3.65 8.18 10.10
N ASN A 91 -4.88 8.69 10.04
CA ASN A 91 -5.67 8.96 11.24
C ASN A 91 -6.30 7.68 11.82
N ALA A 92 -6.91 7.80 13.02
CA ALA A 92 -7.56 6.67 13.70
C ALA A 92 -8.76 6.06 12.95
N SER A 93 -9.27 6.72 11.91
CA SER A 93 -10.35 6.24 11.04
C SER A 93 -9.81 5.55 9.77
N SER A 94 -8.51 5.22 9.72
CA SER A 94 -7.84 4.64 8.55
C SER A 94 -7.95 5.53 7.31
N GLN A 95 -7.72 6.83 7.49
CA GLN A 95 -7.67 7.78 6.38
C GLN A 95 -6.33 8.48 6.32
N LEU A 96 -5.78 8.62 5.12
CA LEU A 96 -4.64 9.48 4.87
C LEU A 96 -5.08 10.94 5.06
N ALA A 97 -4.67 11.52 6.18
CA ALA A 97 -5.04 12.85 6.65
C ALA A 97 -3.84 13.80 6.77
N GLY A 98 -2.62 13.28 6.61
CA GLY A 98 -1.41 14.05 6.30
C GLY A 98 -1.00 13.86 4.84
N TRP A 99 -0.22 14.80 4.29
CA TRP A 99 0.25 14.73 2.90
C TRP A 99 1.71 15.18 2.81
N ASN A 100 2.61 14.20 2.80
CA ASN A 100 4.06 14.37 2.71
C ASN A 100 4.62 13.55 1.53
N PRO A 101 4.25 13.87 0.28
CA PRO A 101 4.53 13.02 -0.88
C PRO A 101 6.02 12.85 -1.20
N THR A 102 6.88 13.76 -0.76
CA THR A 102 8.34 13.60 -0.88
C THR A 102 8.89 12.49 -0.01
N GLU A 103 8.17 12.14 1.06
CA GLU A 103 8.55 11.12 2.04
C GLU A 103 7.94 9.76 1.75
N TYR A 104 7.08 9.65 0.73
CA TYR A 104 6.36 8.43 0.40
C TYR A 104 7.04 7.67 -0.73
N LEU A 105 6.77 6.37 -0.81
CA LEU A 105 7.07 5.57 -2.00
C LEU A 105 5.77 5.25 -2.71
N PHE A 106 5.64 5.74 -3.94
CA PHE A 106 4.54 5.42 -4.84
C PHE A 106 4.89 4.22 -5.73
N GLU A 107 3.86 3.59 -6.27
CA GLU A 107 4.00 2.52 -7.24
C GLU A 107 4.57 3.03 -8.56
N ASN A 108 5.47 2.26 -9.15
CA ASN A 108 5.84 2.41 -10.56
C ASN A 108 4.95 1.55 -11.48
N ASN A 109 4.28 0.53 -10.92
CA ASN A 109 3.38 -0.37 -11.61
C ASN A 109 2.19 -0.67 -10.70
N LEU A 110 0.99 -0.71 -11.27
CA LEU A 110 -0.20 -1.19 -10.59
C LEU A 110 -0.11 -2.71 -10.33
N ILE A 111 -0.83 -3.20 -9.33
CA ILE A 111 -0.90 -4.63 -9.01
C ILE A 111 -2.30 -5.20 -9.15
N THR A 112 -2.40 -6.51 -9.30
CA THR A 112 -3.67 -7.24 -9.26
C THR A 112 -3.53 -8.47 -8.37
N TYR A 113 -4.51 -8.70 -7.51
CA TYR A 113 -4.58 -9.89 -6.65
C TYR A 113 -6.00 -10.44 -6.66
N GLU A 114 -6.13 -11.75 -6.87
CA GLU A 114 -7.40 -12.48 -6.79
C GLU A 114 -7.54 -13.18 -5.44
N ASP A 115 -8.50 -12.72 -4.64
CA ASP A 115 -8.88 -13.38 -3.40
C ASP A 115 -9.78 -14.57 -3.70
N THR A 116 -9.43 -15.76 -3.23
CA THR A 116 -10.08 -17.02 -3.66
C THR A 116 -11.22 -17.47 -2.77
N ASP A 117 -11.45 -16.79 -1.65
CA ASP A 117 -12.52 -17.06 -0.71
C ASP A 117 -13.26 -15.78 -0.22
N ASP A 118 -13.22 -14.70 -1.04
CA ASP A 118 -14.00 -13.46 -0.83
C ASP A 118 -15.53 -13.59 -1.06
#